data_AF-A0A2N3GDM8-F1
#
_entry.id   AF-A0A2N3GDM8-F1
#
_cell.length_a   1.000
_cell.length_b   1.000
_cell.length_c   1.000
_cell.angle_alpha   90.00
_cell.angle_beta   90.00
_cell.angle_gamma   90.00
#
_symmetry.space_group_name_H-M   'P 1'
#
loop_
_entity.id
_entity.type
_entity.pdbx_description
1 polymer ?
#
loop_
_entity_poly.entity_id
_entity_poly.type
_entity_poly.pdbx_seq_one_letter_code
_entity_poly.pdbx_strand_id
1 'polypeptide(L)'
;MVVLILGPETDDRERRHNGAVYEMAASDRSSAVRRLQSVGSFALVGAGLSLAYRITGLGLPCPWRMLTGTLCPLCGATHVGNDLLSFDFAAAWSDNAFVLSGAAVLAVLSGFWAVEALGGPAVRLPGALRNARLWWGLLGLTAVVFAVVRNL
;
A
#
# COMPACT_ATOMS: atom_id res chain seq x y z
N MET A 1 -19.85 -45.31 -38.22
CA MET A 1 -19.21 -44.12 -38.83
C MET A 1 -19.15 -43.03 -37.77
N VAL A 2 -18.14 -43.10 -36.89
CA VAL A 2 -17.92 -42.08 -35.85
C VAL A 2 -16.93 -41.09 -36.43
N VAL A 3 -17.44 -39.96 -36.90
CA VAL A 3 -16.60 -38.83 -37.31
C VAL A 3 -16.08 -38.19 -36.03
N LEU A 4 -14.91 -38.64 -35.58
CA LEU A 4 -14.08 -37.89 -34.63
C LEU A 4 -13.65 -36.60 -35.33
N ILE A 5 -14.35 -35.51 -35.02
CA ILE A 5 -13.91 -34.16 -35.37
C ILE A 5 -12.63 -33.90 -34.58
N LEU A 6 -11.49 -34.26 -35.17
CA LEU A 6 -10.17 -33.79 -34.75
C LEU A 6 -10.21 -32.26 -34.83
N GLY A 7 -10.24 -31.60 -33.68
CA GLY A 7 -9.96 -30.18 -33.58
C GLY A 7 -8.57 -29.89 -34.15
N PRO A 8 -8.35 -28.68 -34.69
CA PRO A 8 -7.14 -28.35 -35.44
C PRO A 8 -5.88 -28.68 -34.64
N GLU A 9 -4.88 -29.27 -35.32
CA GLU A 9 -3.51 -29.50 -34.83
C GLU A 9 -2.87 -28.15 -34.48
N THR A 10 -3.20 -27.59 -33.32
CA THR A 10 -2.50 -26.42 -32.81
C THR A 10 -1.08 -26.83 -32.43
N ASP A 11 -0.11 -26.20 -33.09
CA ASP A 11 1.33 -26.36 -32.89
C ASP A 11 1.67 -26.38 -31.39
N ASP A 12 2.40 -27.40 -30.92
CA ASP A 12 2.81 -27.55 -29.52
C ASP A 12 3.51 -26.30 -28.98
N ARG A 13 4.18 -25.55 -29.87
CA ARG A 13 4.82 -24.27 -29.57
C ARG A 13 3.80 -23.20 -29.18
N GLU A 14 2.66 -23.12 -29.86
CA GLU A 14 1.61 -22.14 -29.59
C GLU A 14 0.89 -22.44 -28.27
N ARG A 15 0.65 -23.73 -27.97
CA ARG A 15 0.12 -24.15 -26.65
C ARG A 15 1.07 -23.78 -25.52
N ARG A 16 2.38 -24.01 -25.68
CA ARG A 16 3.39 -23.63 -24.66
C ARG A 16 3.49 -22.13 -24.48
N HIS A 17 3.46 -21.36 -25.57
CA HIS A 17 3.49 -19.89 -25.51
C HIS A 17 2.26 -19.34 -24.76
N ASN A 18 1.07 -19.79 -25.14
CA ASN A 18 -0.17 -19.36 -24.51
C ASN A 18 -0.22 -19.78 -23.04
N GLY A 19 0.18 -21.02 -22.72
CA GLY A 19 0.31 -21.51 -21.34
C GLY A 19 1.20 -20.62 -20.47
N ALA A 20 2.38 -20.24 -20.97
CA ALA A 20 3.28 -19.34 -20.25
C ALA A 20 2.69 -17.93 -20.06
N VAL A 21 1.94 -17.41 -21.03
CA VAL A 21 1.25 -16.13 -20.92
C VAL A 21 0.15 -16.19 -19.85
N TYR A 22 -0.64 -17.26 -19.81
CA TYR A 22 -1.67 -17.46 -18.78
C TYR A 22 -1.07 -17.62 -17.38
N GLU A 23 0.00 -18.40 -17.23
CA GLU A 23 0.70 -18.57 -15.94
C GLU A 23 1.28 -17.24 -15.44
N MET A 24 1.89 -16.45 -16.34
CA MET A 24 2.41 -15.12 -15.97
C MET A 24 1.28 -14.17 -15.54
N ALA A 25 0.18 -14.12 -16.29
CA ALA A 25 -0.97 -13.29 -15.93
C ALA A 25 -1.63 -13.72 -14.61
N ALA A 26 -1.73 -15.03 -14.35
CA ALA A 26 -2.23 -15.57 -13.09
C ALA A 26 -1.30 -15.23 -11.91
N SER A 27 0.02 -15.30 -12.11
CA SER A 27 1.02 -14.93 -11.11
C SER A 27 0.94 -13.44 -10.75
N ASP A 28 0.90 -12.56 -11.75
CA ASP A 28 0.78 -11.10 -11.58
C ASP A 28 -0.48 -10.76 -10.78
N ARG A 29 -1.65 -11.31 -11.17
CA ARG A 29 -2.92 -11.15 -10.43
C ARG A 29 -2.80 -11.61 -8.97
N SER A 30 -2.22 -12.79 -8.73
CA SER A 30 -2.07 -13.32 -7.37
C SER A 30 -1.16 -12.44 -6.50
N SER A 31 -0.16 -11.78 -7.10
CA SER A 31 0.73 -10.85 -6.42
C SER A 31 0.01 -9.54 -6.06
N ALA A 32 -0.80 -9.00 -6.98
CA ALA A 32 -1.61 -7.81 -6.75
C ALA A 32 -2.63 -8.01 -5.62
N VAL A 33 -3.32 -9.17 -5.61
CA VAL A 33 -4.25 -9.54 -4.54
C VAL A 33 -3.55 -9.60 -3.18
N ARG A 34 -2.37 -10.23 -3.09
CA ARG A 34 -1.59 -10.27 -1.84
C ARG A 34 -1.17 -8.89 -1.33
N ARG A 35 -0.77 -8.00 -2.24
CA ARG A 35 -0.42 -6.60 -1.90
C ARG A 35 -1.65 -5.83 -1.40
N LEU A 36 -2.79 -6.00 -2.06
CA LEU A 36 -4.04 -5.38 -1.66
C LEU A 36 -4.51 -5.89 -0.29
N GLN A 37 -4.38 -7.20 -0.03
CA GLN A 37 -4.65 -7.79 1.29
C GLN A 37 -3.74 -7.18 2.36
N SER A 38 -2.44 -7.04 2.09
CA SER A 38 -1.49 -6.46 3.03
C SER A 38 -1.81 -5.00 3.36
N VAL A 39 -2.14 -4.18 2.35
CA VAL A 39 -2.58 -2.79 2.57
C VAL A 39 -3.92 -2.75 3.28
N GLY A 40 -4.87 -3.62 2.93
CA GLY A 40 -6.16 -3.73 3.61
C GLY A 40 -6.01 -4.07 5.09
N SER A 41 -5.18 -5.06 5.43
CA SER A 41 -4.87 -5.40 6.83
C SER A 41 -4.22 -4.23 7.57
N PHE A 42 -3.25 -3.55 6.95
CA PHE A 42 -2.61 -2.38 7.54
C PHE A 42 -3.62 -1.25 7.80
N ALA A 43 -4.47 -0.94 6.83
CA ALA A 43 -5.51 0.08 6.95
C ALA A 43 -6.53 -0.25 8.04
N LEU A 44 -6.96 -1.53 8.14
CA LEU A 44 -7.87 -1.98 9.18
C LEU A 44 -7.27 -1.84 10.58
N VAL A 45 -6.00 -2.21 10.77
CA VAL A 45 -5.30 -2.03 12.04
C VAL A 45 -5.18 -0.55 12.38
N GLY A 46 -4.77 0.30 11.42
CA GLY A 46 -4.64 1.74 11.61
C GLY A 46 -5.98 2.41 11.95
N ALA A 47 -7.06 2.05 11.26
CA ALA A 47 -8.41 2.53 11.54
C ALA A 47 -8.89 2.07 12.92
N GLY A 48 -8.61 0.81 13.30
CA GLY A 48 -8.93 0.29 14.63
C GLY A 48 -8.24 1.06 15.75
N LEU A 49 -6.94 1.36 15.59
CA LEU A 49 -6.18 2.19 16.55
C LEU A 49 -6.72 3.62 16.63
N SER A 50 -7.07 4.21 15.48
CA SER A 50 -7.63 5.57 15.42
C SER A 50 -9.02 5.65 16.06
N LEU A 51 -9.85 4.64 15.84
CA LEU A 51 -11.17 4.54 16.46
C LEU A 51 -11.07 4.30 17.97
N ALA A 52 -10.13 3.43 18.41
CA ALA A 52 -9.86 3.22 19.82
C ALA A 52 -9.43 4.54 20.50
N TYR A 53 -8.56 5.31 19.85
CA TYR A 53 -8.18 6.66 20.31
C TYR A 53 -9.40 7.58 20.42
N ARG A 54 -10.25 7.62 19.39
CA ARG A 54 -11.46 8.46 19.36
C ARG A 54 -12.47 8.12 20.46
N ILE A 55 -12.62 6.84 20.81
CA ILE A 55 -13.57 6.38 21.82
C ILE A 55 -13.02 6.54 23.23
N THR A 56 -11.74 6.20 23.43
CA THR A 56 -11.14 6.18 24.78
C THR A 56 -10.54 7.53 25.19
N GLY A 57 -10.21 8.39 24.23
CA GLY A 57 -9.41 9.61 24.45
C GLY A 57 -7.96 9.33 24.85
N LEU A 58 -7.58 8.07 25.04
CA LEU A 58 -6.23 7.64 25.41
C LEU A 58 -5.41 7.50 24.13
N GLY A 59 -4.64 8.54 23.82
CA GLY A 59 -3.61 8.48 22.79
C GLY A 59 -2.54 7.45 23.15
N LEU A 60 -1.83 6.94 22.13
CA LEU A 60 -0.63 6.14 22.35
C LEU A 60 0.30 6.89 23.32
N PRO A 61 0.66 6.32 24.49
CA PRO A 61 1.59 6.96 25.40
C PRO A 61 2.93 7.09 24.66
N CYS A 62 3.24 8.32 24.25
CA CYS A 62 4.34 8.61 23.36
C CYS A 62 5.44 9.32 24.13
N PRO A 63 6.54 8.61 24.48
CA PRO A 63 7.69 9.23 25.14
C PRO A 63 8.24 10.39 24.30
N TRP A 64 8.18 10.28 22.97
CA TRP A 64 8.61 11.31 22.05
C TRP A 64 7.86 12.63 22.23
N ARG A 65 6.53 12.57 22.31
CA ARG A 65 5.70 13.76 22.53
C ARG A 65 5.96 14.39 23.90
N MET A 66 6.22 13.56 24.92
CA MET A 66 6.61 14.07 26.24
C MET A 66 7.97 14.76 26.24
N LEU A 67 8.93 14.25 25.46
CA LEU A 67 10.29 14.79 25.37
C LEU A 67 10.40 16.04 24.48
N THR A 68 9.62 16.09 23.40
CA THR A 68 9.81 17.09 22.32
C THR A 68 8.59 17.98 22.08
N GLY A 69 7.42 17.64 22.63
CA GLY A 69 6.16 18.34 22.35
C GLY A 69 5.56 18.04 20.96
N THR A 70 6.25 17.29 20.10
CA THR A 70 5.82 17.02 18.71
C THR A 70 5.25 15.60 18.53
N LEU A 71 4.42 15.43 17.50
CA LEU A 71 3.86 14.12 17.12
C LEU A 71 4.88 13.33 16.28
N CYS A 72 5.33 12.19 16.80
CA CYS A 72 6.15 11.23 16.04
C CYS A 72 5.32 10.59 14.91
N PRO A 73 5.93 9.97 13.88
CA PRO A 73 5.18 9.40 12.75
C PRO A 73 4.16 8.33 13.17
N LEU A 74 4.39 7.60 14.27
CA LEU A 74 3.45 6.58 14.75
C LEU A 74 2.20 7.19 15.42
N CYS A 75 2.38 8.16 16.31
CA CYS A 75 1.25 8.86 16.96
C CYS A 75 0.56 9.85 16.01
N GLY A 76 1.33 10.49 15.12
CA GLY A 76 0.80 11.29 14.03
C GLY A 76 -0.08 10.48 13.09
N ALA A 77 0.21 9.20 12.87
CA ALA A 77 -0.63 8.33 12.05
C ALA A 77 -2.03 8.07 12.65
N THR A 78 -2.12 7.88 13.97
CA THR A 78 -3.42 7.72 14.65
C THR A 78 -4.27 8.99 14.62
N HIS A 79 -3.61 10.15 14.69
CA HIS A 79 -4.21 11.46 14.61
C HIS A 79 -4.73 11.79 13.20
N VAL A 80 -3.86 11.64 12.19
CA VAL A 80 -4.24 11.69 10.77
C VAL A 80 -5.38 10.72 10.46
N GLY A 81 -5.34 9.50 11.01
CA GLY A 81 -6.41 8.52 10.86
C GLY A 81 -7.74 9.02 11.44
N ASN A 82 -7.74 9.54 12.67
CA ASN A 82 -8.93 10.12 13.30
C ASN A 82 -9.55 11.25 12.46
N ASP A 83 -8.71 12.13 11.92
CA ASP A 83 -9.16 13.28 11.14
C ASP A 83 -9.70 12.87 9.76
N LEU A 84 -9.07 11.87 9.14
CA LEU A 84 -9.57 11.21 7.94
C LEU A 84 -10.93 10.53 8.18
N LEU A 85 -11.17 9.94 9.37
CA LEU A 85 -12.48 9.40 9.74
C LEU A 85 -13.58 10.48 9.80
N SER A 86 -13.21 11.74 10.08
CA SER A 86 -14.11 12.90 10.00
C SER A 86 -14.10 13.60 8.65
N PHE A 87 -13.36 13.10 7.65
CA PHE A 87 -13.13 13.76 6.35
C PHE A 87 -12.49 15.15 6.45
N ASP A 88 -11.73 15.42 7.52
CA ASP A 88 -10.99 16.68 7.70
C ASP A 88 -9.54 16.53 7.25
N PHE A 89 -9.29 16.84 5.98
CA PHE A 89 -7.95 16.76 5.39
C PHE A 89 -7.03 17.90 5.85
N ALA A 90 -7.59 19.04 6.25
CA ALA A 90 -6.81 20.19 6.69
C ALA A 90 -6.22 19.91 8.08
N ALA A 91 -7.03 19.38 8.99
CA ALA A 91 -6.58 18.89 10.29
C ALA A 91 -5.54 17.78 10.13
N ALA A 92 -5.80 16.78 9.29
CA ALA A 92 -4.84 15.70 9.02
C ALA A 92 -3.48 16.20 8.49
N TRP A 93 -3.49 17.20 7.59
CA TRP A 93 -2.25 17.81 7.10
C TRP A 93 -1.49 18.54 8.22
N SER A 94 -2.23 19.27 9.06
CA SER A 94 -1.67 19.98 10.22
C SER A 94 -1.11 19.04 11.27
N ASP A 95 -1.71 17.85 11.44
CA ASP A 95 -1.27 16.84 12.39
C ASP A 95 -0.01 16.15 11.90
N ASN A 96 0.01 15.63 10.66
CA ASN A 96 1.23 15.10 10.07
C ASN A 96 1.16 14.95 8.54
N ALA A 97 1.61 15.99 7.82
CA ALA A 97 1.70 15.99 6.36
C ALA A 97 2.50 14.81 5.78
N PHE A 98 3.58 14.36 6.44
CA PHE A 98 4.35 13.20 5.97
C PHE A 98 3.52 11.92 5.99
N VAL A 99 2.83 11.66 7.10
CA VAL A 99 1.97 10.48 7.22
C VAL A 99 0.80 10.55 6.24
N LEU A 100 0.17 11.71 6.10
CA LEU A 100 -0.90 11.92 5.13
C LEU A 100 -0.42 11.69 3.69
N SER A 101 0.76 12.18 3.32
CA SER A 101 1.35 11.94 2.00
C SER A 101 1.65 10.46 1.75
N GLY A 102 2.19 9.75 2.74
CA GLY A 102 2.42 8.30 2.66
C GLY A 102 1.12 7.50 2.50
N ALA A 103 0.07 7.88 3.24
CA ALA A 103 -1.25 7.29 3.10
C ALA A 103 -1.85 7.53 1.70
N ALA A 104 -1.69 8.74 1.15
CA ALA A 104 -2.13 9.07 -0.21
C ALA A 104 -1.40 8.23 -1.27
N VAL A 105 -0.08 8.07 -1.15
CA VAL A 105 0.70 7.20 -2.05
C VAL A 105 0.22 5.75 -1.98
N LEU A 106 0.02 5.22 -0.77
CA LEU A 106 -0.51 3.86 -0.58
C LEU A 106 -1.90 3.70 -1.19
N ALA A 107 -2.77 4.71 -1.08
CA ALA A 107 -4.09 4.70 -1.70
C ALA A 107 -4.00 4.60 -3.22
N VAL A 108 -3.14 5.41 -3.85
CA VAL A 108 -2.91 5.37 -5.30
C VAL A 108 -2.37 4.00 -5.74
N LEU A 109 -1.36 3.47 -5.04
CA LEU A 109 -0.80 2.15 -5.32
C LEU A 109 -1.84 1.04 -5.19
N SER A 110 -2.71 1.11 -4.18
CA SER A 110 -3.79 0.16 -4.00
C SER A 110 -4.80 0.19 -5.15
N GLY A 111 -5.07 1.38 -5.73
CA GLY A 111 -5.88 1.53 -6.93
C GLY A 111 -5.25 0.82 -8.14
N PHE A 112 -3.94 0.98 -8.34
CA PHE A 112 -3.25 0.26 -9.42
C PHE A 112 -3.30 -1.26 -9.23
N TRP A 113 -3.06 -1.77 -8.01
CA TRP A 113 -3.16 -3.21 -7.74
C TRP A 113 -4.59 -3.72 -7.84
N ALA A 114 -5.60 -2.91 -7.53
CA ALA A 114 -7.00 -3.28 -7.74
C ALA A 114 -7.32 -3.42 -9.24
N VAL A 115 -6.85 -2.50 -10.08
CA VAL A 115 -6.99 -2.60 -11.54
C VAL A 115 -6.29 -3.86 -12.07
N GLU A 116 -5.08 -4.15 -11.60
CA GLU A 116 -4.34 -5.38 -11.96
C GLU A 116 -5.06 -6.65 -11.50
N ALA A 117 -5.61 -6.65 -10.28
CA ALA A 117 -6.38 -7.77 -9.74
C ALA A 117 -7.67 -8.05 -10.53
N LEU A 118 -8.31 -6.99 -11.04
CA LEU A 118 -9.52 -7.06 -11.87
C LEU A 118 -9.24 -7.43 -13.34
N GLY A 119 -7.97 -7.60 -13.72
CA GLY A 119 -7.57 -8.01 -15.08
C GLY A 119 -7.18 -6.85 -16.02
N GLY A 120 -6.96 -5.64 -15.49
CA GLY A 120 -6.40 -4.52 -16.22
C GLY A 120 -4.89 -4.64 -16.48
N PRO A 121 -4.29 -3.66 -17.19
CA PRO A 121 -2.87 -3.68 -17.53
C PRO A 121 -2.00 -3.70 -16.26
N ALA A 122 -1.06 -4.66 -16.18
CA ALA A 122 -0.10 -4.69 -15.07
C ALA A 122 0.85 -3.48 -15.16
N VAL A 123 0.77 -2.58 -14.19
CA VAL A 123 1.67 -1.43 -14.09
C VAL A 123 3.02 -1.93 -13.58
N ARG A 124 3.92 -2.24 -14.52
CA ARG A 124 5.30 -2.65 -14.19
C ARG A 124 6.09 -1.41 -13.74
N LEU A 125 6.30 -1.29 -12.44
CA LEU A 125 7.26 -0.30 -11.92
C LEU A 125 8.65 -0.58 -12.56
N PRO A 126 9.35 0.45 -13.06
CA PRO A 126 10.65 0.28 -13.69
C PRO A 126 11.65 -0.38 -12.73
N GLY A 127 12.49 -1.26 -13.26
CA GLY A 127 13.40 -2.12 -12.47
C GLY A 127 14.38 -1.39 -11.55
N ALA A 128 14.53 -0.07 -11.68
CA ALA A 128 15.26 0.78 -10.74
C ALA A 128 14.66 0.77 -9.31
N LEU A 129 13.38 0.46 -9.17
CA LEU A 129 12.67 0.36 -7.89
C LEU A 129 12.81 -1.03 -7.23
N ARG A 130 13.55 -1.96 -7.84
CA ARG A 130 13.67 -3.35 -7.37
C ARG A 130 14.50 -3.51 -6.09
N ASN A 131 15.39 -2.56 -5.77
CA ASN A 131 16.16 -2.61 -4.52
C ASN A 131 15.33 -2.09 -3.34
N ALA A 132 14.38 -2.91 -2.88
CA ALA A 132 13.48 -2.56 -1.78
C ALA A 132 14.22 -2.05 -0.53
N ARG A 133 15.41 -2.59 -0.22
CA ARG A 133 16.21 -2.18 0.95
C ARG A 133 16.65 -0.72 0.89
N LEU A 134 17.09 -0.24 -0.28
CA LEU A 134 17.44 1.18 -0.47
C LEU A 134 16.22 2.08 -0.29
N TRP A 135 15.07 1.68 -0.82
CA TRP A 135 13.84 2.45 -0.70
C TRP A 135 13.30 2.47 0.72
N TRP A 136 13.32 1.34 1.45
CA TRP A 136 13.00 1.29 2.87
C TRP A 136 13.97 2.16 3.70
N GLY A 137 15.27 2.13 3.38
CA GLY A 137 16.28 2.98 4.01
C GLY A 137 16.04 4.46 3.75
N LEU A 138 15.76 4.85 2.50
CA LEU A 138 15.43 6.23 2.12
C LEU A 138 14.12 6.69 2.75
N LEU A 139 13.09 5.85 2.80
CA LEU A 139 11.81 6.18 3.41
C LEU A 139 11.96 6.36 4.92
N GLY A 140 12.73 5.49 5.58
CA GLY A 140 13.11 5.64 6.99
C GLY A 140 13.93 6.90 7.24
N LEU A 141 14.96 7.16 6.44
CA LEU A 141 15.79 8.37 6.53
C LEU A 141 14.96 9.62 6.31
N THR A 142 14.08 9.63 5.31
CA THR A 142 13.21 10.77 5.01
C THR A 142 12.21 10.98 6.15
N ALA A 143 11.66 9.92 6.73
CA ALA A 143 10.79 10.02 7.91
C ALA A 143 11.53 10.62 9.11
N VAL A 144 12.78 10.21 9.35
CA VAL A 144 13.63 10.75 10.42
C VAL A 144 13.99 12.20 10.14
N VAL A 145 14.44 12.53 8.92
CA VAL A 145 14.77 13.90 8.51
C VAL A 145 13.55 14.81 8.62
N PHE A 146 12.38 14.37 8.16
CA PHE A 146 11.13 15.13 8.32
C PHE A 146 10.80 15.33 9.80
N ALA A 147 10.92 14.29 10.62
CA ALA A 147 10.71 14.40 12.06
C ALA A 147 11.67 15.39 12.72
N VAL A 148 12.94 15.44 12.28
CA VAL A 148 13.96 16.39 12.78
C VAL A 148 13.70 17.80 12.27
N VAL A 149 13.44 17.99 10.98
CA VAL A 149 13.20 19.31 10.36
C VAL A 149 11.93 19.96 10.89
N ARG A 150 10.88 19.17 11.14
CA ARG A 150 9.64 19.66 11.78
C ARG A 150 9.84 19.96 13.29
N ASN A 151 10.98 19.57 13.84
CA ASN A 151 11.33 19.70 15.26
C ASN A 151 12.49 20.71 15.48
N LEU A 152 12.88 21.46 14.44
CA LEU A 152 13.73 22.65 14.50
C LEU A 152 12.87 23.91 14.34
#